data_AF-A0A350UDN2-F1
#
_entry.id   AF-A0A350UDN2-F1
#
_cell.length_a   1.000
_cell.length_b   1.000
_cell.length_c   1.000
_cell.angle_alpha   90.00
_cell.angle_beta   90.00
_cell.angle_gamma   90.00
#
_symmetry.space_group_name_H-M   'P 1'
#
loop_
_entity.id
_entity.type
_entity.pdbx_description
1 polymer ?
#
loop_
_entity_poly.entity_id
_entity_poly.type
_entity_poly.pdbx_seq_one_letter_code
_entity_poly.pdbx_strand_id
1 'polypeptide(L)'
;MEPFPLDEIIHTSGERVEKRGDPSTPEALCVQIQSGDARYTLLCTASERMLYASDEIVFESLAGFLRLMLSERKRNVDGRRKRRDNEGATSAFRSLLLQENEESATAQALSDIGWSETDAYAVVAIEPVDGDLRAAQVDFICDQLESALEGCCAFALPPVVVAIVRTDLLKGEALHATLRAISHANGLLMGVCEALAGYSYFPQRLVQAKRALDRAAEIGGVACYSDIIEDEMITCAQGAFPAALICMRPVLAMRLYDRAHDTNYLKTAEQYVENHFNAVKTARALFIHRSTLLYRLDRIKAQFGLDLDDQSLSLLHLALSIGIAKTL
;
A
#
# COMPACT_ATOMS: atom_id res chain seq x y z
N MET A 1 3.65 -27.09 -20.48
CA MET A 1 3.14 -28.04 -19.48
C MET A 1 1.70 -27.68 -19.23
N GLU A 2 0.78 -28.61 -19.48
CA GLU A 2 -0.63 -28.42 -19.10
C GLU A 2 -0.73 -28.26 -17.57
N PRO A 3 -1.68 -27.45 -17.07
CA PRO A 3 -1.88 -27.31 -15.63
C PRO A 3 -2.35 -28.65 -15.03
N PHE A 4 -1.70 -29.06 -13.95
CA PHE A 4 -2.05 -30.29 -13.22
C PHE A 4 -3.51 -30.21 -12.72
N PRO A 5 -4.37 -31.20 -12.99
CA PRO A 5 -5.77 -31.16 -12.61
C PRO A 5 -5.92 -31.22 -11.08
N LEU A 6 -6.41 -30.12 -10.48
CA LEU A 6 -6.60 -29.98 -9.03
C LEU A 6 -7.64 -30.95 -8.45
N ASP A 7 -8.54 -31.47 -9.28
CA ASP A 7 -9.66 -32.33 -8.86
C ASP A 7 -9.21 -33.73 -8.40
N GLU A 8 -8.02 -34.19 -8.80
CA GLU A 8 -7.47 -35.50 -8.39
C GLU A 8 -6.88 -35.51 -6.96
N ILE A 9 -6.81 -34.35 -6.29
CA ILE A 9 -6.08 -34.17 -5.02
C ILE A 9 -6.98 -34.39 -3.78
N ILE A 10 -8.30 -34.48 -3.95
CA ILE A 10 -9.28 -34.40 -2.86
C ILE A 10 -9.42 -35.72 -2.05
N HIS A 11 -8.88 -36.85 -2.53
CA HIS A 11 -9.20 -38.18 -1.98
C HIS A 11 -8.09 -38.91 -1.19
N THR A 12 -7.00 -38.25 -0.80
CA THR A 12 -5.86 -38.94 -0.17
C THR A 12 -5.73 -38.72 1.33
N SER A 13 -5.81 -39.82 2.08
CA SER A 13 -5.70 -39.87 3.54
C SER A 13 -4.26 -40.18 3.96
N GLY A 14 -3.42 -39.16 4.14
CA GLY A 14 -2.05 -39.35 4.58
C GLY A 14 -1.44 -38.11 5.22
N GLU A 15 -0.93 -38.25 6.45
CA GLU A 15 -0.11 -37.22 7.12
C GLU A 15 1.37 -37.27 6.67
N ARG A 16 1.67 -37.85 5.52
CA ARG A 16 3.02 -37.89 4.95
C ARG A 16 3.03 -37.21 3.59
N VAL A 17 4.20 -36.75 3.18
CA VAL A 17 4.39 -36.21 1.84
C VAL A 17 4.15 -37.33 0.83
N GLU A 18 3.23 -37.08 -0.09
CA GLU A 18 2.89 -37.98 -1.18
C GLU A 18 3.43 -37.42 -2.49
N LYS A 19 4.02 -38.30 -3.30
CA LYS A 19 4.45 -38.01 -4.67
C LYS A 19 3.29 -38.27 -5.62
N ARG A 20 3.04 -37.34 -6.55
CA ARG A 20 2.05 -37.47 -7.62
C ARG A 20 2.76 -37.50 -8.98
N GLY A 21 2.24 -38.32 -9.89
CA GLY A 21 2.90 -38.68 -11.15
C GLY A 21 3.80 -39.91 -11.02
N ASP A 22 4.84 -40.01 -11.83
CA ASP A 22 5.81 -41.10 -11.79
C ASP A 22 6.64 -41.05 -10.49
N PRO A 23 6.73 -42.12 -9.68
CA PRO A 23 7.51 -42.15 -8.44
C PRO A 23 9.00 -41.82 -8.62
N SER A 24 9.55 -42.06 -9.81
CA SER A 24 10.94 -41.75 -10.17
C SER A 24 11.13 -40.29 -10.60
N THR A 25 10.06 -39.64 -11.09
CA THR A 25 10.05 -38.26 -11.57
C THR A 25 8.72 -37.58 -11.19
N PRO A 26 8.53 -37.22 -9.90
CA PRO A 26 7.24 -36.71 -9.44
C PRO A 26 6.94 -35.34 -10.06
N GLU A 27 5.72 -35.19 -10.54
CA GLU A 27 5.20 -33.95 -11.12
C GLU A 27 4.71 -32.99 -10.02
N ALA A 28 4.29 -33.55 -8.87
CA ALA A 28 3.93 -32.78 -7.70
C ALA A 28 4.23 -33.51 -6.39
N LEU A 29 4.46 -32.72 -5.34
CA LEU A 29 4.45 -33.15 -3.95
C LEU A 29 3.21 -32.58 -3.28
N CYS A 30 2.49 -33.41 -2.54
CA CYS A 30 1.34 -32.98 -1.76
C CYS A 30 1.36 -33.54 -0.35
N VAL A 31 0.78 -32.81 0.59
CA VAL A 31 0.59 -33.29 1.96
C VAL A 31 -0.69 -32.69 2.52
N GLN A 32 -1.51 -33.54 3.14
CA GLN A 32 -2.65 -33.07 3.91
C GLN A 32 -2.23 -32.74 5.33
N ILE A 33 -2.72 -31.61 5.83
CA ILE A 33 -2.50 -31.13 7.18
C ILE A 33 -3.87 -30.94 7.82
N GLN A 34 -4.14 -31.71 8.86
CA GLN A 34 -5.36 -31.56 9.64
C GLN A 34 -5.08 -30.74 10.90
N SER A 35 -5.88 -29.70 11.15
CA SER A 35 -5.88 -28.98 12.42
C SER A 35 -7.31 -28.82 12.92
N GLY A 36 -7.68 -29.63 13.90
CA GLY A 36 -9.07 -29.76 14.33
C GLY A 36 -9.97 -30.34 13.24
N ASP A 37 -11.05 -29.59 12.94
CA ASP A 37 -12.07 -29.99 11.96
C ASP A 37 -11.74 -29.47 10.54
N ALA A 38 -10.73 -28.59 10.41
CA ALA A 38 -10.27 -28.08 9.13
C ALA A 38 -9.18 -28.97 8.53
N ARG A 39 -9.27 -29.22 7.22
CA ARG A 39 -8.26 -29.92 6.41
C ARG A 39 -7.64 -28.94 5.43
N TYR A 40 -6.32 -28.87 5.44
CA TYR A 40 -5.51 -28.08 4.52
C TYR A 40 -4.69 -29.01 3.64
N THR A 41 -4.43 -28.61 2.40
CA THR A 41 -3.54 -29.34 1.50
C THR A 41 -2.44 -28.41 1.04
N LEU A 42 -1.19 -28.76 1.31
CA LEU A 42 -0.03 -28.11 0.73
C LEU A 42 0.32 -28.85 -0.56
N LEU A 43 0.52 -28.09 -1.64
CA LEU A 43 0.84 -28.62 -2.98
C LEU A 43 2.05 -27.86 -3.53
N CYS A 44 3.01 -28.60 -4.07
CA CYS A 44 4.13 -28.06 -4.84
C CYS A 44 4.22 -28.81 -6.17
N THR A 45 4.10 -28.08 -7.28
CA THR A 45 4.17 -28.62 -8.64
C THR A 45 5.51 -28.28 -9.29
N ALA A 46 6.06 -29.21 -10.08
CA ALA A 46 7.26 -28.96 -10.88
C ALA A 46 6.92 -27.95 -12.00
N SER A 47 7.74 -26.91 -12.17
CA SER A 47 7.53 -25.89 -13.21
C SER A 47 8.79 -25.67 -14.07
N GLU A 48 9.89 -25.20 -13.47
CA GLU A 48 11.13 -24.89 -14.22
C GLU A 48 12.14 -26.05 -14.23
N ARG A 49 12.07 -26.94 -13.23
CA ARG A 49 12.89 -28.15 -13.12
C ARG A 49 12.12 -29.27 -12.42
N MET A 50 12.61 -30.51 -12.60
CA MET A 50 12.10 -31.68 -11.90
C MET A 50 12.32 -31.59 -10.38
N LEU A 51 11.45 -32.25 -9.62
CA LEU A 51 11.55 -32.40 -8.17
C LEU A 51 12.49 -33.57 -7.82
N TYR A 52 13.50 -33.30 -7.00
CA TYR A 52 14.48 -34.27 -6.52
C TYR A 52 14.20 -34.68 -5.07
N ALA A 53 14.90 -35.70 -4.59
CA ALA A 53 14.79 -36.17 -3.20
C ALA A 53 15.10 -35.07 -2.16
N SER A 54 15.95 -34.09 -2.49
CA SER A 54 16.20 -32.93 -1.63
C SER A 54 14.97 -32.02 -1.49
N ASP A 55 14.18 -31.87 -2.55
CA ASP A 55 12.97 -31.04 -2.55
C ASP A 55 11.89 -31.70 -1.68
N GLU A 56 11.80 -33.04 -1.68
CA GLU A 56 10.94 -33.80 -0.78
C GLU A 56 11.27 -33.55 0.70
N ILE A 57 12.55 -33.56 1.08
CA ILE A 57 13.00 -33.29 2.46
C ILE A 57 12.63 -31.86 2.90
N VAL A 58 12.86 -30.87 2.02
CA VAL A 58 12.50 -29.47 2.30
C VAL A 58 10.99 -29.33 2.42
N PHE A 59 10.22 -29.96 1.53
CA PHE A 59 8.77 -29.95 1.55
C PHE A 59 8.20 -30.61 2.81
N GLU A 60 8.80 -31.71 3.28
CA GLU A 60 8.43 -32.36 4.54
C GLU A 60 8.73 -31.48 5.75
N SER A 61 9.88 -30.78 5.76
CA SER A 61 10.23 -29.83 6.80
C SER A 61 9.23 -28.65 6.86
N LEU A 62 8.90 -28.06 5.71
CA LEU A 62 7.89 -27.01 5.58
C LEU A 62 6.52 -27.47 6.09
N ALA A 63 6.10 -28.68 5.71
CA ALA A 63 4.85 -29.27 6.18
C ALA A 63 4.84 -29.43 7.72
N GLY A 64 5.97 -29.80 8.31
CA GLY A 64 6.16 -29.87 9.77
C GLY A 64 5.97 -28.51 10.46
N PHE A 65 6.58 -27.45 9.91
CA PHE A 65 6.40 -26.08 10.44
C PHE A 65 4.94 -25.61 10.32
N LEU A 66 4.29 -25.87 9.18
CA LEU A 66 2.89 -25.52 8.99
C LEU A 66 1.97 -26.27 9.97
N ARG A 67 2.25 -27.55 10.27
CA ARG A 67 1.52 -28.29 11.32
C ARG A 67 1.64 -27.63 12.68
N LEU A 68 2.86 -27.26 13.08
CA LEU A 68 3.11 -26.57 14.34
C LEU A 68 2.33 -25.26 14.40
N MET A 69 2.44 -24.40 13.39
CA MET A 69 1.70 -23.14 13.32
C MET A 69 0.18 -23.33 13.38
N LEU A 70 -0.35 -24.30 12.62
CA LEU A 70 -1.78 -24.60 12.60
C LEU A 70 -2.27 -25.21 13.93
N SER A 71 -1.40 -25.89 14.68
CA SER A 71 -1.71 -26.46 16.00
C SER A 71 -1.75 -25.38 17.10
N GLU A 72 -0.87 -24.38 17.03
CA GLU A 72 -0.89 -23.22 17.94
C GLU A 72 -2.09 -22.31 17.69
N ARG A 73 -2.60 -22.28 16.46
CA ARG A 73 -3.78 -21.50 16.08
C ARG A 73 -4.98 -21.79 16.99
N LYS A 74 -5.21 -23.05 17.41
CA LYS A 74 -6.31 -23.45 18.32
C LYS A 74 -6.18 -22.86 19.74
N ARG A 75 -4.97 -22.57 20.22
CA ARG A 75 -4.77 -21.99 21.57
C ARG A 75 -5.05 -20.49 21.60
N ASN A 76 -4.99 -19.82 20.45
CA ASN A 76 -5.15 -18.36 20.35
C ASN A 76 -6.52 -17.89 19.81
N VAL A 77 -7.43 -18.80 19.43
CA VAL A 77 -8.79 -18.41 18.98
C VAL A 77 -9.60 -17.75 20.12
N ASP A 78 -9.21 -17.96 21.38
CA ASP A 78 -9.86 -17.38 22.57
C ASP A 78 -9.12 -16.16 23.16
N GLY A 79 -8.28 -15.49 22.36
CA GLY A 79 -7.74 -14.16 22.69
C GLY A 79 -8.86 -13.13 22.81
N ARG A 80 -9.38 -12.94 24.03
CA ARG A 80 -10.51 -12.05 24.33
C ARG A 80 -10.22 -10.59 23.94
N ARG A 81 -10.68 -10.14 22.77
CA ARG A 81 -10.86 -8.72 22.47
C ARG A 81 -11.65 -8.06 23.61
N LYS A 82 -11.09 -7.05 24.26
CA LYS A 82 -11.71 -6.47 25.47
C LYS A 82 -12.95 -5.63 25.15
N ARG A 83 -13.04 -5.07 23.94
CA ARG A 83 -14.18 -4.29 23.44
C ARG A 83 -14.87 -5.02 22.28
N ARG A 84 -16.05 -5.59 22.55
CA ARG A 84 -16.94 -6.15 21.50
C ARG A 84 -18.01 -5.15 21.04
N ASP A 85 -17.99 -3.94 21.59
CA ASP A 85 -18.98 -2.88 21.34
C ASP A 85 -19.09 -2.54 19.84
N ASN A 86 -18.01 -2.78 19.07
CA ASN A 86 -17.92 -2.53 17.64
C ASN A 86 -18.17 -3.76 16.75
N GLU A 87 -18.66 -4.91 17.25
CA GLU A 87 -18.88 -6.11 16.42
C GLU A 87 -19.84 -5.81 15.24
N GLY A 88 -20.94 -5.10 15.49
CA GLY A 88 -21.89 -4.69 14.44
C GLY A 88 -21.26 -3.75 13.40
N ALA A 89 -20.54 -2.72 13.86
CA ALA A 89 -19.83 -1.78 13.00
C ALA A 89 -18.75 -2.48 12.17
N THR A 90 -18.02 -3.41 12.78
CA THR A 90 -16.98 -4.21 12.12
C THR A 90 -17.56 -4.99 10.94
N SER A 91 -18.69 -5.68 11.15
CA SER A 91 -19.35 -6.45 10.09
C SER A 91 -19.80 -5.54 8.94
N ALA A 92 -20.46 -4.43 9.27
CA ALA A 92 -20.94 -3.48 8.28
C ALA A 92 -19.79 -2.83 7.48
N PHE A 93 -18.73 -2.37 8.16
CA PHE A 93 -17.59 -1.78 7.49
C PHE A 93 -16.80 -2.77 6.63
N ARG A 94 -16.66 -4.03 7.06
CA ARG A 94 -16.11 -5.09 6.20
C ARG A 94 -16.92 -5.25 4.93
N SER A 95 -18.25 -5.26 5.07
CA SER A 95 -19.16 -5.37 3.94
C SER A 95 -19.01 -4.19 2.97
N LEU A 96 -18.85 -2.95 3.45
CA LEU A 96 -18.55 -1.78 2.60
C LEU A 96 -17.19 -1.90 1.89
N LEU A 97 -16.15 -2.32 2.61
CA LEU A 97 -14.79 -2.44 2.08
C LEU A 97 -14.64 -3.55 1.04
N LEU A 98 -15.34 -4.67 1.23
CA LEU A 98 -15.28 -5.86 0.38
C LEU A 98 -16.41 -5.91 -0.66
N GLN A 99 -17.34 -4.96 -0.61
CA GLN A 99 -18.53 -4.90 -1.48
C GLN A 99 -19.39 -6.17 -1.42
N GLU A 100 -19.56 -6.73 -0.21
CA GLU A 100 -20.28 -8.00 -0.02
C GLU A 100 -21.82 -7.84 -0.04
N ASN A 101 -22.33 -6.66 0.33
CA ASN A 101 -23.77 -6.37 0.39
C ASN A 101 -24.09 -5.02 -0.29
N GLU A 102 -25.38 -4.74 -0.45
CA GLU A 102 -25.87 -3.44 -0.91
C GLU A 102 -25.50 -2.32 0.07
N GLU A 103 -24.93 -1.23 -0.48
CA GLU A 103 -24.47 -0.07 0.29
C GLU A 103 -25.59 0.54 1.15
N SER A 104 -26.83 0.57 0.65
CA SER A 104 -27.99 1.11 1.36
C SER A 104 -28.34 0.32 2.65
N ALA A 105 -28.32 -1.01 2.58
CA ALA A 105 -28.59 -1.86 3.73
C ALA A 105 -27.50 -1.75 4.79
N THR A 106 -26.24 -1.70 4.35
CA THR A 106 -25.08 -1.54 5.23
C THR A 106 -25.03 -0.14 5.86
N ALA A 107 -25.39 0.91 5.12
CA ALA A 107 -25.51 2.28 5.62
C ALA A 107 -26.59 2.42 6.70
N GLN A 108 -27.74 1.77 6.52
CA GLN A 108 -28.78 1.74 7.55
C GLN A 108 -28.29 1.03 8.81
N ALA A 109 -27.64 -0.13 8.66
CA ALA A 109 -27.09 -0.87 9.80
C ALA A 109 -26.06 -0.06 10.60
N LEU A 110 -25.21 0.73 9.92
CA LEU A 110 -24.27 1.66 10.57
C LEU A 110 -24.98 2.80 11.29
N SER A 111 -26.01 3.37 10.67
CA SER A 111 -26.82 4.45 11.24
C SER A 111 -27.53 4.02 12.53
N ASP A 112 -28.07 2.80 12.56
CA ASP A 112 -28.76 2.24 13.73
C ASP A 112 -27.85 2.09 14.96
N ILE A 113 -26.53 1.95 14.74
CA ILE A 113 -25.51 1.81 15.79
C ILE A 113 -24.68 3.09 16.00
N GLY A 114 -25.16 4.23 15.48
CA GLY A 114 -24.60 5.56 15.79
C GLY A 114 -23.42 6.01 14.94
N TRP A 115 -23.22 5.39 13.77
CA TRP A 115 -22.30 5.86 12.73
C TRP A 115 -23.14 6.61 11.69
N SER A 116 -22.91 7.90 11.49
CA SER A 116 -23.75 8.73 10.60
C SER A 116 -23.16 8.86 9.20
N GLU A 117 -23.99 8.93 8.17
CA GLU A 117 -23.54 9.25 6.81
C GLU A 117 -23.05 10.71 6.68
N THR A 118 -23.40 11.58 7.64
CA THR A 118 -22.91 12.96 7.66
C THR A 118 -21.47 13.09 8.18
N ASP A 119 -20.97 12.06 8.89
CA ASP A 119 -19.67 12.13 9.53
C ASP A 119 -18.55 11.86 8.50
N ALA A 120 -17.39 12.48 8.71
CA ALA A 120 -16.18 12.26 7.94
C ALA A 120 -15.35 11.09 8.49
N TYR A 121 -15.09 10.12 7.61
CA TYR A 121 -14.36 8.89 7.94
C TYR A 121 -13.01 8.83 7.23
N ALA A 122 -11.96 8.56 8.01
CA ALA A 122 -10.66 8.15 7.50
C ALA A 122 -10.50 6.63 7.63
N VAL A 123 -9.91 6.01 6.61
CA VAL A 123 -9.50 4.60 6.61
C VAL A 123 -7.99 4.56 6.83
N VAL A 124 -7.57 3.77 7.80
CA VAL A 124 -6.17 3.55 8.15
C VAL A 124 -5.82 2.09 7.88
N ALA A 125 -4.81 1.84 7.06
CA ALA A 125 -4.22 0.53 6.86
C ALA A 125 -2.96 0.41 7.72
N ILE A 126 -2.80 -0.69 8.44
CA ILE A 126 -1.78 -0.85 9.49
C ILE A 126 -1.08 -2.19 9.33
N GLU A 127 0.24 -2.18 9.45
CA GLU A 127 1.08 -3.37 9.45
C GLU A 127 2.19 -3.24 10.50
N PRO A 128 2.47 -4.28 11.30
CA PRO A 128 3.65 -4.33 12.17
C PRO A 128 4.94 -4.32 11.36
N VAL A 129 5.99 -3.65 11.84
CA VAL A 129 7.30 -3.62 11.15
C VAL A 129 7.91 -5.02 11.00
N ASP A 130 7.61 -5.93 11.91
CA ASP A 130 8.05 -7.33 11.86
C ASP A 130 7.11 -8.24 11.04
N GLY A 131 6.02 -7.71 10.49
CA GLY A 131 5.01 -8.44 9.73
C GLY A 131 4.15 -9.38 10.58
N ASP A 132 4.22 -9.31 11.92
CA ASP A 132 3.50 -10.24 12.79
C ASP A 132 2.00 -9.94 12.89
N LEU A 133 1.23 -10.54 12.00
CA LEU A 133 -0.23 -10.44 11.98
C LEU A 133 -0.94 -11.63 12.63
N ARG A 134 -0.33 -12.25 13.64
CA ARG A 134 -1.00 -13.27 14.47
C ARG A 134 -2.19 -12.66 15.21
N ALA A 135 -3.24 -13.46 15.44
CA ALA A 135 -4.50 -13.00 16.03
C ALA A 135 -4.32 -12.18 17.32
N ALA A 136 -3.48 -12.64 18.25
CA ALA A 136 -3.22 -11.93 19.50
C ALA A 136 -2.59 -10.54 19.29
N GLN A 137 -1.70 -10.40 18.31
CA GLN A 137 -1.08 -9.12 17.97
C GLN A 137 -2.09 -8.20 17.29
N VAL A 138 -2.92 -8.73 16.39
CA VAL A 138 -3.99 -7.97 15.74
C VAL A 138 -5.02 -7.47 16.75
N ASP A 139 -5.45 -8.32 17.69
CA ASP A 139 -6.39 -7.94 18.76
C ASP A 139 -5.81 -6.85 19.65
N PHE A 140 -4.52 -6.95 20.00
CA PHE A 140 -3.80 -5.92 20.76
C PHE A 140 -3.78 -4.58 20.00
N ILE A 141 -3.45 -4.58 18.71
CA ILE A 141 -3.44 -3.37 17.87
C ILE A 141 -4.84 -2.75 17.81
N CYS A 142 -5.88 -3.57 17.61
CA CYS A 142 -7.27 -3.10 17.56
C CYS A 142 -7.70 -2.46 18.88
N ASP A 143 -7.47 -3.14 20.02
CA ASP A 143 -7.83 -2.63 21.35
C ASP A 143 -7.10 -1.31 21.66
N GLN A 144 -5.83 -1.18 21.25
CA GLN A 144 -5.04 0.04 21.44
C GLN A 144 -5.60 1.22 20.64
N LEU A 145 -5.93 1.02 19.37
CA LEU A 145 -6.49 2.07 18.51
C LEU A 145 -7.85 2.53 19.01
N GLU A 146 -8.73 1.58 19.34
CA GLU A 146 -10.08 1.91 19.84
C GLU A 146 -10.06 2.56 21.22
N SER A 147 -9.04 2.29 22.03
CA SER A 147 -8.86 2.94 23.33
C SER A 147 -8.28 4.35 23.20
N ALA A 148 -7.43 4.58 22.20
CA ALA A 148 -6.76 5.86 21.99
C ALA A 148 -7.57 6.86 21.16
N LEU A 149 -8.44 6.38 20.27
CA LEU A 149 -9.21 7.20 19.33
C LEU A 149 -10.71 7.04 19.57
N GLU A 150 -11.38 8.15 19.92
CA GLU A 150 -12.83 8.17 20.03
C GLU A 150 -13.48 7.98 18.65
N GLY A 151 -14.47 7.08 18.56
CA GLY A 151 -15.09 6.76 17.27
C GLY A 151 -14.17 6.02 16.30
N CYS A 152 -13.23 5.23 16.82
CA CYS A 152 -12.45 4.28 16.05
C CYS A 152 -13.10 2.89 16.07
N CYS A 153 -13.14 2.23 14.90
CA CYS A 153 -13.49 0.84 14.74
C CYS A 153 -12.33 0.13 14.01
N ALA A 154 -11.62 -0.77 14.71
CA ALA A 154 -10.47 -1.48 14.17
C ALA A 154 -10.76 -2.98 13.99
N PHE A 155 -10.21 -3.61 12.96
CA PHE A 155 -10.37 -5.05 12.72
C PHE A 155 -9.35 -5.62 11.72
N ALA A 156 -9.17 -6.94 11.76
CA ALA A 156 -8.26 -7.67 10.87
C ALA A 156 -8.79 -7.75 9.43
N LEU A 157 -8.14 -7.17 8.43
CA LEU A 157 -8.49 -7.37 7.02
C LEU A 157 -7.24 -7.81 6.24
N PRO A 158 -6.90 -9.11 6.23
CA PRO A 158 -5.64 -9.60 5.70
C PRO A 158 -5.34 -9.05 4.29
N PRO A 159 -4.09 -8.63 4.01
CA PRO A 159 -2.90 -8.78 4.84
C PRO A 159 -2.64 -7.58 5.80
N VAL A 160 -3.64 -6.79 6.17
CA VAL A 160 -3.44 -5.61 7.05
C VAL A 160 -4.43 -5.61 8.22
N VAL A 161 -4.16 -4.80 9.24
CA VAL A 161 -5.19 -4.33 10.16
C VAL A 161 -5.80 -3.06 9.57
N VAL A 162 -7.12 -2.93 9.62
CA VAL A 162 -7.83 -1.74 9.18
C VAL A 162 -8.45 -1.06 10.39
N ALA A 163 -8.32 0.26 10.46
CA ALA A 163 -9.07 1.09 11.39
C ALA A 163 -9.86 2.17 10.64
N ILE A 164 -11.12 2.33 11.02
CA ILE A 164 -12.00 3.38 10.50
C ILE A 164 -12.23 4.37 11.63
N VAL A 165 -11.89 5.62 11.38
CA VAL A 165 -11.87 6.66 12.40
C VAL A 165 -12.80 7.80 12.01
N ARG A 166 -13.73 8.14 12.91
CA ARG A 166 -14.53 9.37 12.82
C ARG A 166 -13.67 10.58 13.10
N THR A 167 -13.37 11.31 12.05
CA THR A 167 -12.46 12.46 12.16
C THR A 167 -13.12 13.70 12.75
N ASP A 168 -14.44 13.84 12.65
CA ASP A 168 -15.19 14.98 13.21
C ASP A 168 -15.16 15.02 14.75
N LEU A 169 -14.91 13.88 15.39
CA LEU A 169 -14.74 13.79 16.85
C LEU A 169 -13.34 14.21 17.28
N LEU A 170 -12.41 14.32 16.34
CA LEU A 170 -11.02 14.67 16.58
C LEU A 170 -10.80 16.15 16.26
N LYS A 171 -10.03 16.84 17.11
CA LYS A 171 -9.74 18.27 16.92
C LYS A 171 -8.46 18.44 16.09
N GLY A 172 -8.55 19.09 14.93
CA GLY A 172 -7.38 19.47 14.12
C GLY A 172 -6.50 18.26 13.76
N GLU A 173 -5.19 18.36 13.97
CA GLU A 173 -4.22 17.30 13.65
C GLU A 173 -4.17 16.14 14.68
N ALA A 174 -5.15 16.04 15.59
CA ALA A 174 -5.15 15.03 16.65
C ALA A 174 -5.07 13.59 16.13
N LEU A 175 -5.66 13.28 14.97
CA LEU A 175 -5.55 11.97 14.33
C LEU A 175 -4.08 11.61 14.06
N HIS A 176 -3.38 12.43 13.28
CA HIS A 176 -2.00 12.19 12.87
C HIS A 176 -1.05 12.12 14.06
N ALA A 177 -1.22 13.02 15.05
CA ALA A 177 -0.41 13.01 16.27
C ALA A 177 -0.59 11.71 17.07
N THR A 178 -1.83 11.26 17.22
CA THR A 178 -2.15 10.02 17.96
C THR A 178 -1.64 8.79 17.22
N LEU A 179 -1.86 8.71 15.90
CA LEU A 179 -1.34 7.61 15.08
C LEU A 179 0.19 7.53 15.13
N ARG A 180 0.90 8.66 15.05
CA ARG A 180 2.38 8.69 15.18
C ARG A 180 2.83 8.19 16.55
N ALA A 181 2.15 8.60 17.63
CA ALA A 181 2.47 8.11 18.97
C ALA A 181 2.29 6.59 19.09
N ILE A 182 1.20 6.04 18.54
CA ILE A 182 0.93 4.60 18.54
C ILE A 182 1.93 3.86 17.65
N SER A 183 2.24 4.40 16.47
CA SER A 183 3.22 3.86 15.52
C SER A 183 4.59 3.67 16.18
N HIS A 184 5.13 4.73 16.79
CA HIS A 184 6.43 4.66 17.46
C HIS A 184 6.44 3.75 18.69
N ALA A 185 5.39 3.78 19.51
CA ALA A 185 5.34 2.99 20.74
C ALA A 185 5.24 1.49 20.50
N ASN A 186 4.66 1.06 19.36
CA ASN A 186 4.34 -0.33 19.08
C ASN A 186 5.04 -0.89 17.83
N GLY A 187 5.90 -0.12 17.16
CA GLY A 187 6.57 -0.55 15.94
C GLY A 187 5.59 -0.85 14.79
N LEU A 188 4.64 0.05 14.54
CA LEU A 188 3.63 -0.10 13.49
C LEU A 188 3.88 0.87 12.35
N LEU A 189 3.65 0.41 11.13
CA LEU A 189 3.52 1.23 9.94
C LEU A 189 2.04 1.49 9.69
N MET A 190 1.71 2.72 9.31
CA MET A 190 0.33 3.14 9.07
C MET A 190 0.23 4.00 7.81
N GLY A 191 -0.75 3.67 6.97
CA GLY A 191 -1.16 4.50 5.85
C GLY A 191 -2.57 5.01 6.04
N VAL A 192 -2.78 6.30 5.79
CA VAL A 192 -4.05 7.01 6.05
C VAL A 192 -4.61 7.55 4.74
N CYS A 193 -5.88 7.25 4.44
CA CYS A 193 -6.57 7.95 3.36
C CYS A 193 -7.11 9.31 3.83
N GLU A 194 -7.41 10.20 2.88
CA GLU A 194 -8.09 11.45 3.21
C GLU A 194 -9.48 11.17 3.82
N ALA A 195 -9.87 11.98 4.81
CA ALA A 195 -11.17 11.85 5.43
C ALA A 195 -12.26 12.32 4.45
N LEU A 196 -13.32 11.52 4.30
CA LEU A 196 -14.44 11.86 3.43
C LEU A 196 -15.77 11.53 4.13
N ALA A 197 -16.75 12.41 3.94
CA ALA A 197 -18.09 12.23 4.49
C ALA A 197 -18.80 11.01 3.89
N GLY A 198 -19.59 10.32 4.72
CA GLY A 198 -20.46 9.22 4.28
C GLY A 198 -19.75 7.95 3.84
N TYR A 199 -20.52 7.04 3.23
CA TYR A 199 -20.14 5.65 2.99
C TYR A 199 -19.63 5.33 1.59
N SER A 200 -19.56 6.33 0.71
CA SER A 200 -19.14 6.11 -0.66
C SER A 200 -17.63 5.84 -0.77
N TYR A 201 -17.28 4.98 -1.71
CA TYR A 201 -15.89 4.70 -2.11
C TYR A 201 -14.99 4.05 -1.03
N PHE A 202 -15.55 3.38 -0.02
CA PHE A 202 -14.76 2.69 1.01
C PHE A 202 -13.68 1.75 0.45
N PRO A 203 -13.95 0.92 -0.60
CA PRO A 203 -12.90 0.10 -1.21
C PRO A 203 -11.72 0.93 -1.75
N GLN A 204 -12.02 2.06 -2.42
CA GLN A 204 -11.00 2.95 -2.98
C GLN A 204 -10.25 3.70 -1.87
N ARG A 205 -10.93 4.09 -0.79
CA ARG A 205 -10.29 4.68 0.41
C ARG A 205 -9.29 3.71 1.04
N LEU A 206 -9.63 2.41 1.12
CA LEU A 206 -8.68 1.40 1.57
C LEU A 206 -7.49 1.23 0.62
N VAL A 207 -7.70 1.31 -0.70
CA VAL A 207 -6.59 1.30 -1.67
C VAL A 207 -5.65 2.49 -1.44
N GLN A 208 -6.19 3.69 -1.21
CA GLN A 208 -5.38 4.87 -0.86
C GLN A 208 -4.59 4.66 0.45
N ALA A 209 -5.26 4.17 1.49
CA ALA A 209 -4.62 3.87 2.77
C ALA A 209 -3.49 2.85 2.62
N LYS A 210 -3.67 1.80 1.82
CA LYS A 210 -2.62 0.81 1.52
C LYS A 210 -1.44 1.39 0.74
N ARG A 211 -1.70 2.22 -0.27
CA ARG A 211 -0.62 2.91 -1.01
C ARG A 211 0.20 3.84 -0.11
N ALA A 212 -0.48 4.53 0.81
CA ALA A 212 0.20 5.32 1.83
C ALA A 212 1.03 4.44 2.77
N LEU A 213 0.49 3.28 3.18
CA LEU A 213 1.19 2.32 4.03
C LEU A 213 2.50 1.85 3.40
N ASP A 214 2.51 1.60 2.09
CA ASP A 214 3.72 1.19 1.34
C ASP A 214 4.86 2.21 1.46
N ARG A 215 4.55 3.49 1.73
CA ARG A 215 5.52 4.58 1.92
C ARG A 215 5.76 4.92 3.40
N ALA A 216 5.02 4.33 4.33
CA ALA A 216 5.05 4.70 5.73
C ALA A 216 6.44 4.49 6.37
N ALA A 217 7.18 3.46 5.97
CA ALA A 217 8.54 3.21 6.47
C ALA A 217 9.52 4.33 6.11
N GLU A 218 9.38 4.93 4.93
CA GLU A 218 10.24 6.02 4.43
C GLU A 218 9.93 7.36 5.15
N ILE A 219 8.69 7.53 5.60
CA ILE A 219 8.13 8.79 6.14
C ILE A 219 8.08 8.78 7.68
N GLY A 220 8.65 7.75 8.33
CA GLY A 220 8.79 7.70 9.79
C GLY A 220 7.61 7.03 10.52
N GLY A 221 6.92 6.10 9.85
CA GLY A 221 5.95 5.18 10.45
C GLY A 221 4.49 5.48 10.12
N VAL A 222 4.15 6.74 9.81
CA VAL A 222 2.78 7.13 9.42
C VAL A 222 2.83 8.00 8.16
N ALA A 223 2.19 7.55 7.09
CA ALA A 223 2.08 8.28 5.83
C ALA A 223 0.61 8.58 5.48
N CYS A 224 0.38 9.77 4.94
CA CYS A 224 -0.94 10.18 4.45
C CYS A 224 -0.97 10.10 2.93
N TYR A 225 -2.09 9.67 2.35
CA TYR A 225 -2.21 9.57 0.89
C TYR A 225 -2.05 10.92 0.20
N SER A 226 -2.48 12.01 0.86
CA SER A 226 -2.27 13.40 0.40
C SER A 226 -0.80 13.72 0.16
N ASP A 227 0.10 13.15 0.94
CA ASP A 227 1.53 13.46 0.92
C ASP A 227 2.27 12.71 -0.20
N ILE A 228 1.65 11.63 -0.72
CA ILE A 228 2.27 10.75 -1.74
C ILE A 228 1.54 10.80 -3.09
N ILE A 229 0.46 11.58 -3.22
CA ILE A 229 -0.40 11.57 -4.42
C ILE A 229 0.36 11.93 -5.69
N GLU A 230 1.32 12.87 -5.61
CA GLU A 230 2.11 13.30 -6.76
C GLU A 230 3.01 12.16 -7.26
N ASP A 231 3.72 11.50 -6.35
CA ASP A 231 4.58 10.33 -6.65
C ASP A 231 3.76 9.15 -7.20
N GLU A 232 2.58 8.93 -6.63
CA GLU A 232 1.64 7.91 -7.08
C GLU A 232 1.14 8.20 -8.50
N MET A 233 0.81 9.45 -8.81
CA MET A 233 0.38 9.86 -10.15
C MET A 233 1.50 9.67 -11.19
N ILE A 234 2.74 10.02 -10.83
CA ILE A 234 3.93 9.77 -11.67
C ILE A 234 4.07 8.26 -11.93
N THR A 235 4.00 7.45 -10.88
CA THR A 235 4.12 5.98 -10.96
C THR A 235 3.04 5.37 -11.84
N CYS A 236 1.78 5.79 -11.66
CA CYS A 236 0.66 5.35 -12.47
C CYS A 236 0.84 5.74 -13.95
N ALA A 237 1.28 6.97 -14.23
CA ALA A 237 1.52 7.44 -15.59
C ALA A 237 2.61 6.60 -16.29
N GLN A 238 3.70 6.29 -15.58
CA GLN A 238 4.80 5.45 -16.11
C GLN A 238 4.39 4.00 -16.34
N GLY A 239 3.50 3.46 -15.51
CA GLY A 239 2.93 2.13 -15.71
C GLY A 239 1.99 2.06 -16.92
N ALA A 240 1.32 3.16 -17.26
CA ALA A 240 0.36 3.22 -18.35
C ALA A 240 1.02 3.46 -19.73
N PHE A 241 2.02 4.35 -19.82
CA PHE A 241 2.73 4.60 -21.07
C PHE A 241 4.23 4.90 -20.86
N PRO A 242 5.08 4.61 -21.87
CA PRO A 242 6.47 5.05 -21.86
C PRO A 242 6.62 6.56 -21.70
N ALA A 243 7.65 7.00 -20.96
CA ALA A 243 7.94 8.42 -20.73
C ALA A 243 8.04 9.25 -22.04
N ALA A 244 8.53 8.64 -23.12
CA ALA A 244 8.64 9.27 -24.45
C ALA A 244 7.29 9.68 -25.07
N LEU A 245 6.18 9.07 -24.65
CA LEU A 245 4.83 9.37 -25.16
C LEU A 245 4.07 10.36 -24.27
N ILE A 246 4.42 10.46 -22.99
CA ILE A 246 3.74 11.34 -22.03
C ILE A 246 4.49 12.65 -21.86
N CYS A 247 5.82 12.62 -21.71
CA CYS A 247 6.57 13.80 -21.27
C CYS A 247 6.69 14.86 -22.35
N MET A 248 6.77 16.13 -21.92
CA MET A 248 7.17 17.24 -22.76
C MET A 248 8.53 16.96 -23.41
N ARG A 249 8.58 17.05 -24.75
CA ARG A 249 9.83 16.86 -25.52
C ARG A 249 11.00 17.71 -24.99
N PRO A 250 10.80 19.01 -24.66
CA PRO A 250 11.87 19.82 -24.07
C PRO A 250 12.41 19.27 -22.75
N VAL A 251 11.56 18.72 -21.89
CA VAL A 251 11.95 18.16 -20.59
C VAL A 251 12.80 16.91 -20.75
N LEU A 252 12.40 16.00 -21.65
CA LEU A 252 13.21 14.82 -21.98
C LEU A 252 14.56 15.22 -22.62
N ALA A 253 14.54 16.20 -23.52
CA ALA A 253 15.75 16.71 -24.16
C ALA A 253 16.73 17.32 -23.13
N MET A 254 16.22 18.09 -22.15
CA MET A 254 17.02 18.58 -21.03
C MET A 254 17.63 17.43 -20.23
N ARG A 255 16.85 16.40 -19.87
CA ARG A 255 17.36 15.23 -19.12
C ARG A 255 18.50 14.52 -19.84
N LEU A 256 18.35 14.27 -21.14
CA LEU A 256 19.36 13.62 -21.97
C LEU A 256 20.61 14.50 -22.15
N TYR A 257 20.41 15.81 -22.35
CA TYR A 257 21.50 16.75 -22.49
C TYR A 257 22.31 16.89 -21.19
N ASP A 258 21.64 17.02 -20.05
CA ASP A 258 22.24 17.07 -18.72
C ASP A 258 23.12 15.84 -18.47
N ARG A 259 22.66 14.63 -18.82
CA ARG A 259 23.45 13.39 -18.73
C ARG A 259 24.67 13.37 -19.64
N ALA A 260 24.55 13.85 -20.88
CA ALA A 260 25.62 13.77 -21.87
C ALA A 260 26.71 14.84 -21.66
N HIS A 261 26.37 15.98 -21.05
CA HIS A 261 27.27 17.15 -20.96
C HIS A 261 27.56 17.60 -19.53
N ASP A 262 27.13 16.84 -18.52
CA ASP A 262 27.25 17.19 -17.09
C ASP A 262 26.70 18.60 -16.78
N THR A 263 25.51 18.87 -17.32
CA THR A 263 24.80 20.14 -17.10
C THR A 263 23.61 19.96 -16.16
N ASN A 264 22.95 21.06 -15.77
CA ASN A 264 21.92 21.09 -14.73
C ASN A 264 20.68 21.89 -15.18
N TYR A 265 20.28 21.80 -16.44
CA TYR A 265 19.14 22.54 -16.97
C TYR A 265 17.81 22.03 -16.42
N LEU A 266 17.61 20.71 -16.35
CA LEU A 266 16.40 20.12 -15.78
C LEU A 266 16.25 20.53 -14.31
N LYS A 267 17.32 20.42 -13.52
CA LYS A 267 17.35 20.87 -12.13
C LYS A 267 17.09 22.37 -11.98
N THR A 268 17.56 23.18 -12.93
CA THR A 268 17.28 24.63 -12.93
C THR A 268 15.79 24.90 -13.18
N ALA A 269 15.18 24.21 -14.15
CA ALA A 269 13.75 24.34 -14.44
C ALA A 269 12.89 23.86 -13.26
N GLU A 270 13.21 22.69 -12.70
CA GLU A 270 12.58 22.13 -11.49
C GLU A 270 12.60 23.14 -10.35
N GLN A 271 13.78 23.64 -9.98
CA GLN A 271 13.91 24.63 -8.90
C GLN A 271 13.22 25.96 -9.21
N TYR A 272 13.03 26.31 -10.48
CA TYR A 272 12.24 27.49 -10.84
C TYR A 272 10.75 27.26 -10.61
N VAL A 273 10.23 26.08 -10.99
CA VAL A 273 8.84 25.67 -10.76
C VAL A 273 8.55 25.53 -9.26
N GLU A 274 9.39 24.82 -8.49
CA GLU A 274 9.24 24.63 -7.03
C GLU A 274 9.21 25.95 -6.25
N ASN A 275 9.95 26.95 -6.73
CA ASN A 275 9.96 28.29 -6.14
C ASN A 275 8.88 29.22 -6.72
N HIS A 276 7.86 28.67 -7.38
CA HIS A 276 6.75 29.40 -8.00
C HIS A 276 7.21 30.48 -8.98
N PHE A 277 8.16 30.14 -9.86
CA PHE A 277 8.72 31.03 -10.88
C PHE A 277 9.40 32.28 -10.27
N ASN A 278 9.87 32.19 -9.02
CA ASN A 278 10.55 33.29 -8.35
C ASN A 278 12.07 33.21 -8.55
N ALA A 279 12.58 34.01 -9.48
CA ALA A 279 14.01 34.02 -9.83
C ALA A 279 14.95 34.29 -8.63
N VAL A 280 14.55 35.09 -7.65
CA VAL A 280 15.39 35.38 -6.48
C VAL A 280 15.46 34.18 -5.54
N LYS A 281 14.32 33.54 -5.26
CA LYS A 281 14.27 32.33 -4.44
C LYS A 281 15.02 31.17 -5.11
N THR A 282 14.79 30.95 -6.41
CA THR A 282 15.47 29.90 -7.19
C THR A 282 16.98 30.09 -7.24
N ALA A 283 17.46 31.31 -7.46
CA ALA A 283 18.90 31.59 -7.49
C ALA A 283 19.56 31.27 -6.14
N ARG A 284 18.89 31.60 -5.03
CA ARG A 284 19.34 31.24 -3.67
C ARG A 284 19.34 29.72 -3.45
N ALA A 285 18.27 29.04 -3.82
CA ALA A 285 18.16 27.57 -3.68
C ALA A 285 19.22 26.81 -4.48
N LEU A 286 19.59 27.34 -5.66
CA LEU A 286 20.64 26.79 -6.51
C LEU A 286 22.06 27.26 -6.15
N PHE A 287 22.22 28.13 -5.15
CA PHE A 287 23.50 28.76 -4.77
C PHE A 287 24.21 29.48 -5.94
N ILE A 288 23.44 30.16 -6.79
CA ILE A 288 23.94 30.94 -7.94
C ILE A 288 23.48 32.40 -7.89
N HIS A 289 24.14 33.26 -8.67
CA HIS A 289 23.69 34.64 -8.83
C HIS A 289 22.42 34.71 -9.70
N ARG A 290 21.55 35.70 -9.44
CA ARG A 290 20.31 35.92 -10.23
C ARG A 290 20.59 36.03 -11.74
N SER A 291 21.63 36.76 -12.12
CA SER A 291 22.01 36.90 -13.55
C SER A 291 22.38 35.56 -14.19
N THR A 292 23.03 34.67 -13.45
CA THR A 292 23.36 33.32 -13.92
C THR A 292 22.11 32.47 -14.08
N LEU A 293 21.14 32.60 -13.16
CA LEU A 293 19.84 31.93 -13.31
C LEU A 293 19.12 32.40 -14.57
N LEU A 294 18.97 33.71 -14.78
CA LEU A 294 18.29 34.25 -15.96
C LEU A 294 18.95 33.78 -17.25
N TYR A 295 20.28 33.80 -17.30
CA TYR A 295 21.02 33.24 -18.43
C TYR A 295 20.69 31.75 -18.65
N ARG A 296 20.60 30.93 -17.60
CA ARG A 296 20.21 29.52 -17.74
C ARG A 296 18.78 29.37 -18.25
N LEU A 297 17.84 30.18 -17.78
CA LEU A 297 16.45 30.18 -18.27
C LEU A 297 16.37 30.57 -19.75
N ASP A 298 17.09 31.61 -20.16
CA ASP A 298 17.19 32.01 -21.57
C ASP A 298 17.79 30.90 -22.43
N ARG A 299 18.80 30.19 -21.92
CA ARG A 299 19.38 29.02 -22.59
C ARG A 299 18.40 27.86 -22.68
N ILE A 300 17.61 27.61 -21.64
CA ILE A 300 16.56 26.58 -21.66
C ILE A 300 15.56 26.86 -22.78
N LYS A 301 15.10 28.12 -22.87
CA LYS A 301 14.20 28.58 -23.93
C LYS A 301 14.83 28.46 -25.31
N ALA A 302 16.04 28.97 -25.50
CA ALA A 302 16.70 28.98 -26.81
C ALA A 302 17.08 27.58 -27.30
N GLN A 303 17.51 26.68 -26.41
CA GLN A 303 18.05 25.37 -26.76
C GLN A 303 16.98 24.29 -26.84
N PHE A 304 16.02 24.28 -25.91
CA PHE A 304 15.02 23.23 -25.81
C PHE A 304 13.61 23.69 -26.22
N GLY A 305 13.42 25.00 -26.45
CA GLY A 305 12.11 25.55 -26.79
C GLY A 305 11.13 25.59 -25.62
N LEU A 306 11.62 25.50 -24.38
CA LEU A 306 10.79 25.58 -23.18
C LEU A 306 10.82 27.01 -22.63
N ASP A 307 9.75 27.77 -22.87
CA ASP A 307 9.56 29.11 -22.31
C ASP A 307 8.77 29.03 -21.02
N LEU A 308 9.44 29.14 -19.87
CA LEU A 308 8.81 29.02 -18.54
C LEU A 308 7.97 30.26 -18.16
N ASP A 309 8.04 31.34 -18.95
CA ASP A 309 7.21 32.54 -18.77
C ASP A 309 5.97 32.56 -19.71
N ASP A 310 5.80 31.53 -20.55
CA ASP A 310 4.65 31.41 -21.47
C ASP A 310 3.36 31.07 -20.69
N GLN A 311 2.36 31.93 -20.79
CA GLN A 311 1.05 31.75 -20.14
C GLN A 311 0.27 30.54 -20.68
N SER A 312 0.59 30.06 -21.88
CA SER A 312 -0.02 28.89 -22.49
C SER A 312 0.61 27.57 -22.04
N LEU A 313 1.72 27.63 -21.30
CA LEU A 313 2.44 26.46 -20.81
C LEU A 313 1.58 25.69 -19.80
N SER A 314 1.31 24.42 -20.11
CA SER A 314 0.62 23.53 -19.18
C SER A 314 1.53 23.17 -18.00
N LEU A 315 1.28 23.80 -16.85
CA LEU A 315 2.05 23.56 -15.62
C LEU A 315 1.92 22.13 -15.11
N LEU A 316 0.72 21.53 -15.24
CA LEU A 316 0.49 20.14 -14.85
C LEU A 316 1.35 19.18 -15.69
N HIS A 317 1.37 19.37 -17.01
CA HIS A 317 2.16 18.54 -17.90
C HIS A 317 3.67 18.76 -17.70
N LEU A 318 4.09 20.00 -17.41
CA LEU A 318 5.47 20.30 -17.05
C LEU A 318 5.88 19.58 -15.77
N ALA A 319 5.11 19.72 -14.70
CA ALA A 319 5.39 19.10 -13.40
C ALA A 319 5.46 17.57 -13.52
N LEU A 320 4.47 16.95 -14.17
CA LEU A 320 4.46 15.50 -14.44
C LEU A 320 5.69 15.07 -15.25
N SER A 321 6.05 15.83 -16.29
CA SER A 321 7.21 15.52 -17.13
C SER A 321 8.52 15.61 -16.36
N ILE A 322 8.67 16.63 -15.50
CA ILE A 322 9.85 16.79 -14.64
C ILE A 322 9.91 15.61 -13.65
N GLY A 323 8.80 15.29 -12.99
CA GLY A 323 8.69 14.16 -12.06
C GLY A 323 9.11 12.83 -12.69
N ILE A 324 8.56 12.50 -13.86
CA ILE A 324 8.95 11.30 -14.62
C ILE A 324 10.43 11.36 -15.02
N ALA A 325 10.91 12.48 -15.55
CA ALA A 325 12.29 12.61 -16.04
C ALA A 325 13.36 12.45 -14.95
N LYS A 326 13.03 12.69 -13.67
CA LYS A 326 13.92 12.44 -12.53
C LYS A 326 14.23 10.97 -12.33
N THR A 327 13.28 10.10 -12.64
CA THR A 327 13.41 8.64 -12.48
C THR A 327 14.12 7.96 -13.67
N LEU A 328 14.21 8.64 -14.81
CA LEU A 328 14.92 8.17 -16.00
C LEU A 328 16.42 8.24 -15.82
#